data_AF-A0A9E1XMY9-F1
#
_entry.id   AF-A0A9E1XMY9-F1
#
_cell.length_a   1.000
_cell.length_b   1.000
_cell.length_c   1.000
_cell.angle_alpha   90.00
_cell.angle_beta   90.00
_cell.angle_gamma   90.00
#
_symmetry.space_group_name_H-M   'P 1'
#
loop_
_entity.id
_entity.type
_entity.pdbx_description
1 polymer ?
#
loop_
_entity_poly.entity_id
_entity_poly.type
_entity_poly.pdbx_seq_one_letter_code
_entity_poly.pdbx_strand_id
1 'polypeptide(L)'
;MARDLAPAQLGKAQLARLHATAAADRKRAKLLSRAEKYWISGTTMPVSFTRKFTVSSEAPLKDDTGINILLDQAHQTQFAMLWGLRGQIRNQGFRICSSVASLDSVLTPGELSRIRIKAGSMEPFAWWATPEFNVVITSQQDLKAQPYTAEEQSALWQFVRNGGGLLVIGTSPKTPDQAKAWSLNTAVGQFGARFPSQEELTDSTGQGVVHSRELALAAENKDLPVAYMATVGKGRVAVHHSRGDLTIGRNDDETTKERKLADLRRTLLWLAGGKAPVGGDYRMAHMGGVGIFPDQEQNLGSVVVYYAGNQKPEVLNCIEENIPAAAKQIRAWLPTKRFAEPYHIVICAGGGGGWAINGRPKAAAVISYSPLGILGIYAHEMAHTMGGPRNDLGELAGRSPHHNQGEAHAGWFQGKIQAQFSGKLDQANRNCNSILELETKKGRKLDLAKEHQTKEGRAFWGKGPEWTKLWYTWQKIEDRYGPTWYPRWYWVRSMRWRDEPGHQETWDEMVEDMSIAVGEDLFPFYRSVGTTLTRERLASIEFMGRTLELPIAPLDTGPAGNVCLDPIGDYTIPLNPRD
;
A
#
# COMPACT_ATOMS: atom_id res chain seq x y z
N MET A 1 16.78 -11.23 -37.92
CA MET A 1 17.53 -11.95 -38.97
C MET A 1 19.01 -12.06 -38.59
N ALA A 2 19.37 -13.00 -37.71
CA ALA A 2 20.75 -13.47 -37.48
C ALA A 2 20.72 -14.72 -36.57
N ARG A 3 20.04 -15.79 -37.01
CA ARG A 3 19.95 -17.04 -36.23
C ARG A 3 20.43 -18.31 -36.92
N ASP A 4 20.94 -18.22 -38.15
CA ASP A 4 21.40 -19.41 -38.89
C ASP A 4 22.78 -19.19 -39.51
N LEU A 5 23.82 -19.17 -38.67
CA LEU A 5 25.18 -19.48 -39.12
C LEU A 5 25.51 -20.88 -38.62
N ALA A 6 25.75 -21.79 -39.57
CA ALA A 6 26.13 -23.16 -39.30
C ALA A 6 27.39 -23.20 -38.39
N PRO A 7 27.50 -24.15 -37.43
CA PRO A 7 28.64 -24.26 -36.51
C PRO A 7 30.02 -24.38 -37.16
N ALA A 8 30.10 -24.62 -38.48
CA ALA A 8 31.31 -24.89 -39.24
C ALA A 8 32.19 -23.66 -39.55
N GLN A 9 31.78 -22.43 -39.19
CA GLN A 9 32.55 -21.20 -39.49
C GLN A 9 33.03 -20.42 -38.25
N LEU A 10 32.82 -20.95 -37.03
CA LEU A 10 33.18 -20.26 -35.79
C LEU A 10 34.59 -20.66 -35.33
N GLY A 11 35.46 -19.67 -35.11
CA GLY A 11 36.79 -19.91 -34.54
C GLY A 11 36.69 -20.48 -33.11
N LYS A 12 37.69 -21.25 -32.67
CA LYS A 12 37.72 -21.92 -31.35
C LYS A 12 37.36 -21.00 -30.17
N ALA A 13 37.77 -19.74 -30.22
CA ALA A 13 37.44 -18.72 -29.20
C ALA A 13 35.95 -18.29 -29.21
N GLN A 14 35.33 -18.21 -30.38
CA GLN A 14 33.90 -17.90 -30.52
C GLN A 14 33.04 -19.08 -30.07
N LEU A 15 33.44 -20.31 -30.41
CA LEU A 15 32.80 -21.53 -29.92
C LEU A 15 32.86 -21.62 -28.39
N ALA A 16 34.03 -21.35 -27.80
CA ALA A 16 34.20 -21.33 -26.34
C ALA A 16 33.32 -20.26 -25.66
N ARG A 17 33.20 -19.06 -26.24
CA ARG A 17 32.29 -18.02 -25.75
C ARG A 17 30.82 -18.45 -25.84
N LEU A 18 30.40 -19.05 -26.95
CA LEU A 18 29.03 -19.56 -27.11
C LEU A 18 28.70 -20.67 -26.10
N HIS A 19 29.62 -21.62 -25.87
CA HIS A 19 29.45 -22.65 -24.86
C HIS A 19 29.39 -22.07 -23.43
N ALA A 20 30.24 -21.09 -23.13
CA ALA A 20 30.22 -20.39 -21.84
C ALA A 20 28.91 -19.63 -21.61
N THR A 21 28.42 -18.90 -22.64
CA THR A 21 27.12 -18.21 -22.61
C THR A 21 25.98 -19.21 -22.41
N ALA A 22 25.92 -20.29 -23.19
CA ALA A 22 24.88 -21.31 -23.06
C ALA A 22 24.90 -22.00 -21.67
N ALA A 23 26.08 -22.23 -21.10
CA ALA A 23 26.22 -22.76 -19.75
C ALA A 23 25.75 -21.76 -18.69
N ALA A 24 26.08 -20.47 -18.84
CA ALA A 24 25.61 -19.40 -17.97
C ALA A 24 24.09 -19.25 -18.03
N ASP A 25 23.50 -19.31 -19.24
CA ASP A 25 22.06 -19.23 -19.45
C ASP A 25 21.33 -20.41 -18.82
N ARG A 26 21.83 -21.64 -18.98
CA ARG A 26 21.28 -22.82 -18.28
C ARG A 26 21.34 -22.67 -16.77
N LYS A 27 22.45 -22.16 -16.23
CA LYS A 27 22.61 -21.91 -14.79
C LYS A 27 21.62 -20.85 -14.30
N ARG A 28 21.42 -19.78 -15.07
CA ARG A 28 20.46 -18.70 -14.78
C ARG A 28 19.02 -19.22 -14.83
N ALA A 29 18.64 -19.98 -15.86
CA ALA A 29 17.32 -20.60 -15.98
C ALA A 29 17.02 -21.54 -14.80
N LYS A 30 17.99 -22.38 -14.40
CA LYS A 30 17.86 -23.25 -13.22
C LYS A 30 17.70 -22.45 -11.92
N LEU A 31 18.40 -21.33 -11.78
CA LEU A 31 18.26 -20.46 -10.62
C LEU A 31 16.89 -19.77 -10.57
N LEU A 32 16.39 -19.27 -11.71
CA LEU A 32 15.07 -18.65 -11.82
C LEU A 32 13.95 -19.67 -11.54
N SER A 33 14.05 -20.88 -12.09
CA SER A 33 13.09 -21.96 -11.80
C SER A 33 13.10 -22.36 -10.32
N ARG A 34 14.24 -22.30 -9.63
CA ARG A 34 14.28 -22.50 -8.17
C ARG A 34 13.62 -21.34 -7.42
N ALA A 35 13.83 -20.09 -7.85
CA ALA A 35 13.17 -18.93 -7.25
C ALA A 35 11.65 -19.00 -7.40
N GLU A 36 11.17 -19.45 -8.56
CA GLU A 36 9.75 -19.64 -8.87
C GLU A 36 9.05 -20.61 -7.90
N LYS A 37 9.73 -21.65 -7.40
CA LYS A 37 9.16 -22.58 -6.41
C LYS A 37 8.88 -21.91 -5.06
N TYR A 38 9.79 -21.08 -4.56
CA TYR A 38 9.57 -20.30 -3.33
C TYR A 38 8.45 -19.29 -3.51
N TRP A 39 8.43 -18.67 -4.69
CA TRP A 39 7.44 -17.70 -5.08
C TRP A 39 6.02 -18.27 -5.10
N ILE A 40 5.80 -19.40 -5.78
CA ILE A 40 4.50 -20.08 -5.87
C ILE A 40 4.03 -20.56 -4.49
N SER A 41 4.96 -21.01 -3.63
CA SER A 41 4.63 -21.43 -2.27
C SER A 41 4.38 -20.27 -1.29
N GLY A 42 4.71 -19.03 -1.68
CA GLY A 42 4.63 -17.86 -0.80
C GLY A 42 5.69 -17.81 0.29
N THR A 43 6.76 -18.60 0.17
CA THR A 43 7.82 -18.66 1.19
C THR A 43 8.92 -17.64 0.88
N THR A 44 9.36 -16.89 1.90
CA THR A 44 10.52 -16.00 1.76
C THR A 44 11.78 -16.78 1.38
N MET A 45 12.44 -16.38 0.29
CA MET A 45 13.63 -17.08 -0.20
C MET A 45 14.82 -16.98 0.75
N PRO A 46 15.70 -17.99 0.82
CA PRO A 46 16.86 -17.96 1.71
C PRO A 46 17.94 -16.99 1.22
N VAL A 47 18.80 -16.54 2.15
CA VAL A 47 19.88 -15.56 1.92
C VAL A 47 20.84 -15.91 0.77
N SER A 48 20.96 -17.18 0.40
CA SER A 48 21.76 -17.58 -0.76
C SER A 48 21.26 -17.01 -2.11
N PHE A 49 20.02 -16.52 -2.18
CA PHE A 49 19.44 -15.86 -3.36
C PHE A 49 19.83 -14.38 -3.45
N THR A 50 19.88 -13.66 -2.33
CA THR A 50 20.25 -12.24 -2.31
C THR A 50 21.72 -12.01 -2.71
N ARG A 51 22.57 -13.03 -2.58
CA ARG A 51 23.95 -13.02 -3.10
C ARG A 51 24.04 -13.20 -4.63
N LYS A 52 22.96 -13.63 -5.29
CA LYS A 52 22.93 -14.00 -6.72
C LYS A 52 22.06 -13.08 -7.57
N PHE A 53 21.23 -12.27 -6.93
CA PHE A 53 20.31 -11.34 -7.55
C PHE A 53 20.51 -9.94 -7.00
N THR A 54 20.10 -8.95 -7.79
CA THR A 54 20.22 -7.54 -7.43
C THR A 54 19.21 -7.18 -6.34
N VAL A 55 19.68 -6.55 -5.25
CA VAL A 55 18.86 -6.07 -4.12
C VAL A 55 18.30 -4.65 -4.34
N SER A 56 18.85 -3.90 -5.30
CA SER A 56 18.41 -2.55 -5.64
C SER A 56 18.75 -2.17 -7.08
N SER A 57 17.80 -1.53 -7.77
CA SER A 57 18.01 -0.95 -9.10
C SER A 57 18.44 0.51 -9.06
N GLU A 58 18.76 1.06 -7.88
CA GLU A 58 19.13 2.46 -7.75
C GLU A 58 20.52 2.77 -8.35
N ALA A 59 20.61 3.93 -9.00
CA ALA A 59 21.86 4.43 -9.57
C ALA A 59 22.91 4.73 -8.49
N PRO A 60 24.21 4.73 -8.83
CA PRO A 60 25.28 5.15 -7.93
C PRO A 60 25.04 6.54 -7.33
N LEU A 61 25.51 6.73 -6.10
CA LEU A 61 25.48 8.01 -5.41
C LEU A 61 26.60 8.92 -5.95
N LYS A 62 26.30 10.20 -6.20
CA LYS A 62 27.28 11.18 -6.72
C LYS A 62 28.36 11.52 -5.69
N ASP A 63 27.96 11.71 -4.44
CA ASP A 63 28.83 12.12 -3.32
C ASP A 63 28.70 11.13 -2.15
N ASP A 64 29.00 9.86 -2.41
CA ASP A 64 28.80 8.78 -1.44
C ASP A 64 29.63 8.99 -0.16
N THR A 65 28.92 9.21 0.94
CA THR A 65 29.51 9.41 2.28
C THR A 65 30.01 8.12 2.92
N GLY A 66 29.60 6.95 2.41
CA GLY A 66 29.84 5.65 3.05
C GLY A 66 29.02 5.41 4.32
N ILE A 67 28.13 6.33 4.69
CA ILE A 67 27.31 6.27 5.90
C ILE A 67 25.99 5.56 5.58
N ASN A 68 25.71 4.49 6.33
CA ASN A 68 24.48 3.71 6.23
C ASN A 68 23.42 4.23 7.21
N ILE A 69 22.21 4.47 6.71
CA ILE A 69 21.08 5.00 7.49
C ILE A 69 19.90 4.04 7.43
N LEU A 70 19.39 3.67 8.60
CA LEU A 70 18.11 3.01 8.77
C LEU A 70 17.04 4.07 9.02
N LEU A 71 16.02 4.12 8.16
CA LEU A 71 14.81 4.90 8.40
C LEU A 71 13.71 3.96 8.89
N ASP A 72 13.51 3.93 10.20
CA ASP A 72 12.51 3.11 10.85
C ASP A 72 11.10 3.72 10.72
N GLN A 73 10.15 2.86 10.37
CA GLN A 73 8.72 3.14 10.20
C GLN A 73 7.84 2.05 10.84
N ALA A 74 8.41 1.18 11.68
CA ALA A 74 7.68 0.11 12.37
C ALA A 74 6.70 0.64 13.42
N HIS A 75 6.99 1.81 13.99
CA HIS A 75 6.15 2.44 15.01
C HIS A 75 5.11 3.39 14.43
N GLN A 76 5.39 4.00 13.27
CA GLN A 76 4.44 4.80 12.51
C GLN A 76 4.95 5.03 11.09
N THR A 77 4.31 4.36 10.14
CA THR A 77 4.54 4.50 8.70
C THR A 77 3.86 5.75 8.15
N GLN A 78 4.67 6.60 7.51
CA GLN A 78 4.24 7.81 6.84
C GLN A 78 4.89 7.93 5.46
N PHE A 79 4.11 8.18 4.40
CA PHE A 79 4.67 8.37 3.05
C PHE A 79 5.67 9.54 2.97
N ALA A 80 5.44 10.59 3.75
CA ALA A 80 6.37 11.72 3.86
C ALA A 80 7.76 11.29 4.32
N MET A 81 7.85 10.26 5.17
CA MET A 81 9.11 9.69 5.64
C MET A 81 9.66 8.69 4.62
N LEU A 82 8.86 7.66 4.28
CA LEU A 82 9.26 6.55 3.40
C LEU A 82 9.83 7.01 2.05
N TRP A 83 9.20 8.00 1.42
CA TRP A 83 9.56 8.46 0.07
C TRP A 83 10.14 9.87 0.07
N GLY A 84 9.55 10.78 0.85
CA GLY A 84 10.00 12.17 0.94
C GLY A 84 11.37 12.29 1.61
N LEU A 85 11.44 12.05 2.92
CA LEU A 85 12.69 12.15 3.69
C LEU A 85 13.77 11.21 3.16
N ARG A 86 13.40 9.96 2.82
CA ARG A 86 14.35 9.02 2.20
C ARG A 86 15.03 9.61 0.97
N GLY A 87 14.26 10.18 0.05
CA GLY A 87 14.79 10.81 -1.16
C GLY A 87 15.71 11.98 -0.84
N GLN A 88 15.32 12.85 0.10
CA GLN A 88 16.13 13.98 0.57
C GLN A 88 17.48 13.51 1.15
N ILE A 89 17.49 12.45 1.94
CA ILE A 89 18.71 11.88 2.51
C ILE A 89 19.59 11.23 1.43
N ARG A 90 19.00 10.43 0.54
CA ARG A 90 19.72 9.76 -0.55
C ARG A 90 20.40 10.77 -1.49
N ASN A 91 19.71 11.85 -1.83
CA ASN A 91 20.24 12.90 -2.72
C ASN A 91 21.43 13.66 -2.11
N GLN A 92 21.68 13.50 -0.81
CA GLN A 92 22.83 14.06 -0.12
C GLN A 92 23.96 13.04 0.03
N GLY A 93 23.92 11.90 -0.68
CA GLY A 93 25.02 10.94 -0.69
C GLY A 93 25.06 9.97 0.50
N PHE A 94 23.98 9.91 1.29
CA PHE A 94 23.83 8.87 2.31
C PHE A 94 23.21 7.61 1.72
N ARG A 95 23.59 6.45 2.26
CA ARG A 95 23.05 5.15 1.87
C ARG A 95 21.90 4.81 2.80
N ILE A 96 20.67 4.93 2.32
CA ILE A 96 19.48 4.83 3.17
C ILE A 96 18.58 3.66 2.78
N CYS A 97 18.14 2.92 3.81
CA CYS A 97 17.15 1.86 3.73
C CYS A 97 15.98 2.20 4.67
N SER A 98 14.75 2.19 4.17
CA SER A 98 13.57 2.29 5.04
C SER A 98 13.16 0.90 5.53
N SER A 99 12.63 0.81 6.75
CA SER A 99 12.17 -0.44 7.36
C SER A 99 10.77 -0.30 7.96
N VAL A 100 9.95 -1.33 7.79
CA VAL A 100 8.69 -1.52 8.54
C VAL A 100 8.73 -2.79 9.40
N ALA A 101 9.92 -3.37 9.63
CA ALA A 101 10.16 -4.45 10.59
C ALA A 101 10.53 -3.91 11.96
N SER A 102 10.27 -4.70 12.99
CA SER A 102 10.61 -4.35 14.37
C SER A 102 12.10 -4.01 14.50
N LEU A 103 12.40 -2.95 15.26
CA LEU A 103 13.74 -2.37 15.32
C LEU A 103 14.80 -3.36 15.81
N ASP A 104 14.48 -4.18 16.81
CA ASP A 104 15.37 -5.20 17.38
C ASP A 104 15.79 -6.25 16.34
N SER A 105 14.91 -6.60 15.41
CA SER A 105 15.21 -7.54 14.32
C SER A 105 16.18 -6.98 13.27
N VAL A 106 16.26 -5.64 13.14
CA VAL A 106 17.02 -4.96 12.07
C VAL A 106 18.33 -4.35 12.58
N LEU A 107 18.45 -4.03 13.87
CA LEU A 107 19.62 -3.33 14.39
C LEU A 107 20.84 -4.22 14.61
N THR A 108 20.69 -5.54 14.57
CA THR A 108 21.80 -6.49 14.71
C THR A 108 22.41 -6.81 13.34
N PRO A 109 23.65 -6.36 13.03
CA PRO A 109 24.26 -6.61 11.73
C PRO A 109 24.45 -8.11 11.47
N GLY A 110 24.15 -8.54 10.25
CA GLY A 110 24.24 -9.95 9.84
C GLY A 110 22.99 -10.78 10.10
N GLU A 111 22.11 -10.35 11.01
CA GLU A 111 20.79 -10.96 11.18
C GLU A 111 19.93 -10.78 9.93
N LEU A 112 18.87 -11.57 9.81
CA LEU A 112 18.09 -11.65 8.58
C LEU A 112 16.96 -10.61 8.54
N SER A 113 17.05 -9.72 7.54
CA SER A 113 15.96 -8.81 7.16
C SER A 113 15.24 -9.32 5.91
N ARG A 114 13.92 -9.18 5.85
CA ARG A 114 13.14 -9.49 4.64
C ARG A 114 13.20 -8.32 3.67
N ILE A 115 13.63 -8.57 2.43
CA ILE A 115 13.66 -7.57 1.36
C ILE A 115 13.00 -8.12 0.09
N ARG A 116 12.85 -7.29 -0.94
CA ARG A 116 12.58 -7.75 -2.30
C ARG A 116 13.86 -7.76 -3.13
N ILE A 117 14.00 -8.72 -4.05
CA ILE A 117 15.13 -8.82 -4.99
C ILE A 117 14.66 -8.96 -6.42
N LYS A 118 15.46 -8.49 -7.39
CA LYS A 118 15.13 -8.61 -8.82
C LYS A 118 15.57 -9.97 -9.37
N ALA A 119 14.61 -10.85 -9.62
CA ALA A 119 14.82 -12.18 -10.19
C ALA A 119 14.14 -12.31 -11.56
N GLY A 120 14.86 -11.90 -12.62
CA GLY A 120 14.28 -11.83 -13.97
C GLY A 120 13.24 -10.70 -14.06
N SER A 121 12.03 -11.02 -14.50
CA SER A 121 10.89 -10.09 -14.51
C SER A 121 10.22 -9.94 -13.13
N MET A 122 10.54 -10.83 -12.19
CA MET A 122 9.92 -10.89 -10.86
C MET A 122 10.75 -10.12 -9.81
N GLU A 123 10.08 -9.78 -8.71
CA GLU A 123 10.64 -9.10 -7.54
C GLU A 123 10.32 -9.86 -6.23
N PRO A 124 10.64 -11.16 -6.09
CA PRO A 124 10.28 -11.96 -4.91
C PRO A 124 10.88 -11.48 -3.58
N PHE A 125 10.24 -11.90 -2.49
CA PHE A 125 10.75 -11.71 -1.12
C PHE A 125 11.91 -12.67 -0.82
N ALA A 126 12.94 -12.16 -0.15
CA ALA A 126 14.09 -12.93 0.26
C ALA A 126 14.69 -12.41 1.56
N TRP A 127 15.29 -13.31 2.32
CA TRP A 127 16.12 -12.99 3.47
C TRP A 127 17.44 -12.37 3.03
N TRP A 128 17.83 -11.29 3.69
CA TRP A 128 19.04 -10.54 3.44
C TRP A 128 19.80 -10.38 4.75
N ALA A 129 21.12 -10.59 4.70
CA ALA A 129 21.96 -10.28 5.84
C ALA A 129 21.97 -8.75 6.02
N THR A 130 21.44 -8.31 7.15
CA THR A 130 21.21 -6.89 7.44
C THR A 130 22.55 -6.17 7.51
N PRO A 131 22.70 -5.04 6.78
CA PRO A 131 23.95 -4.29 6.79
C PRO A 131 24.10 -3.61 8.14
N GLU A 132 25.34 -3.28 8.46
CA GLU A 132 25.62 -2.43 9.59
C GLU A 132 25.13 -1.00 9.30
N PHE A 133 24.45 -0.39 10.27
CA PHE A 133 24.01 1.00 10.20
C PHE A 133 24.93 1.93 11.02
N ASN A 134 25.06 3.16 10.54
CA ASN A 134 25.70 4.26 11.27
C ASN A 134 24.68 5.09 12.02
N VAL A 135 23.52 5.35 11.38
CA VAL A 135 22.46 6.19 11.93
C VAL A 135 21.11 5.50 11.83
N VAL A 136 20.30 5.61 12.87
CA VAL A 136 18.89 5.22 12.91
C VAL A 136 18.05 6.47 13.02
N ILE A 137 17.02 6.58 12.19
CA ILE A 137 16.00 7.62 12.26
C ILE A 137 14.69 6.93 12.59
N THR A 138 14.08 7.27 13.72
CA THR A 138 12.77 6.74 14.13
C THR A 138 11.82 7.88 14.45
N SER A 139 10.52 7.64 14.29
CA SER A 139 9.50 8.67 14.52
C SER A 139 8.19 8.09 15.01
N GLN A 140 7.57 8.78 15.95
CA GLN A 140 6.19 8.54 16.32
C GLN A 140 5.55 9.87 16.71
N GLN A 141 4.41 10.17 16.09
CA GLN A 141 3.61 11.37 16.27
C GLN A 141 2.18 11.03 16.70
N ASP A 142 1.71 9.82 16.39
CA ASP A 142 0.46 9.29 16.90
C ASP A 142 0.72 8.43 18.13
N LEU A 143 0.19 8.87 19.27
CA LEU A 143 0.32 8.17 20.54
C LEU A 143 -0.38 6.80 20.55
N LYS A 144 -1.30 6.55 19.60
CA LYS A 144 -1.98 5.26 19.45
C LYS A 144 -1.19 4.27 18.60
N ALA A 145 -0.03 4.65 18.08
CA ALA A 145 0.73 3.80 17.18
C ALA A 145 1.44 2.64 17.91
N GLN A 146 2.09 1.75 17.17
CA GLN A 146 2.72 0.55 17.71
C GLN A 146 3.79 0.93 18.76
N PRO A 147 3.80 0.28 19.93
CA PRO A 147 4.72 0.64 20.99
C PRO A 147 6.17 0.30 20.62
N TYR A 148 7.12 1.05 21.17
CA TYR A 148 8.51 0.60 21.29
C TYR A 148 8.57 -0.48 22.36
N THR A 149 8.78 -1.73 21.97
CA THR A 149 8.90 -2.87 22.90
C THR A 149 10.16 -2.77 23.77
N ALA A 150 10.25 -3.58 24.82
CA ALA A 150 11.44 -3.58 25.69
C ALA A 150 12.70 -4.03 24.92
N GLU A 151 12.53 -4.99 24.01
CA GLU A 151 13.56 -5.53 23.12
C GLU A 151 14.06 -4.45 22.15
N GLU A 152 13.13 -3.72 21.49
CA GLU A 152 13.47 -2.61 20.58
C GLU A 152 14.17 -1.47 21.32
N GLN A 153 13.71 -1.13 22.52
CA GLN A 153 14.35 -0.13 23.37
C GLN A 153 15.78 -0.54 23.74
N SER A 154 15.97 -1.80 24.15
CA SER A 154 17.29 -2.36 24.48
C SER A 154 18.22 -2.36 23.25
N ALA A 155 17.71 -2.75 22.08
CA ALA A 155 18.48 -2.75 20.83
C ALA A 155 18.92 -1.34 20.43
N LEU A 156 18.04 -0.34 20.51
CA LEU A 156 18.37 1.07 20.28
C LEU A 156 19.43 1.57 21.26
N TRP A 157 19.28 1.25 22.55
CA TRP A 157 20.24 1.62 23.58
C TRP A 157 21.63 1.05 23.32
N GLN A 158 21.71 -0.24 23.00
CA GLN A 158 22.97 -0.91 22.67
C GLN A 158 23.60 -0.32 21.40
N PHE A 159 22.80 -0.09 20.36
CA PHE A 159 23.24 0.53 19.12
C PHE A 159 23.91 1.89 19.38
N VAL A 160 23.27 2.78 20.15
CA VAL A 160 23.84 4.08 20.50
C VAL A 160 25.08 3.93 21.37
N ARG A 161 25.07 3.10 22.43
CA ARG A 161 26.24 2.92 23.30
C ARG A 161 27.48 2.42 22.54
N ASN A 162 27.27 1.68 21.46
CA ASN A 162 28.31 1.13 20.61
C ASN A 162 28.79 2.10 19.50
N GLY A 163 28.38 3.36 19.51
CA GLY A 163 28.83 4.39 18.56
C GLY A 163 27.80 4.79 17.51
N GLY A 164 26.63 4.16 17.51
CA GLY A 164 25.53 4.51 16.60
C GLY A 164 24.95 5.91 16.85
N GLY A 165 24.47 6.52 15.78
CA GLY A 165 23.74 7.79 15.82
C GLY A 165 22.23 7.57 15.82
N LEU A 166 21.48 8.23 16.71
CA LEU A 166 20.02 8.12 16.75
C LEU A 166 19.36 9.48 16.53
N LEU A 167 18.48 9.59 15.54
CA LEU A 167 17.56 10.71 15.36
C LEU A 167 16.14 10.26 15.72
N VAL A 168 15.52 10.94 16.69
CA VAL A 168 14.14 10.70 17.09
C VAL A 168 13.28 11.90 16.75
N ILE A 169 12.12 11.65 16.13
CA ILE A 169 11.16 12.70 15.78
C ILE A 169 9.82 12.41 16.48
N GLY A 170 9.39 13.32 17.34
CA GLY A 170 8.20 13.17 18.17
C GLY A 170 7.09 14.19 17.88
N THR A 171 6.35 14.48 18.95
CA THR A 171 5.34 15.55 19.07
C THR A 171 5.04 15.78 20.56
N SER A 172 4.09 16.65 20.90
CA SER A 172 3.60 16.85 22.28
C SER A 172 2.30 16.09 22.52
N PRO A 173 2.31 15.08 23.44
CA PRO A 173 1.10 14.54 24.06
C PRO A 173 0.19 15.63 24.62
N LYS A 174 -1.12 15.38 24.74
CA LYS A 174 -2.02 16.41 25.29
C LYS A 174 -1.80 16.61 26.78
N THR A 175 -1.76 15.51 27.54
CA THR A 175 -1.68 15.53 29.01
C THR A 175 -0.38 14.91 29.53
N PRO A 176 0.04 15.22 30.77
CA PRO A 176 1.21 14.59 31.40
C PRO A 176 1.10 13.07 31.49
N ASP A 177 -0.10 12.53 31.76
CA ASP A 177 -0.33 11.09 31.81
C ASP A 177 -0.13 10.42 30.45
N GLN A 178 -0.59 11.07 29.37
CA GLN A 178 -0.31 10.59 28.01
C GLN A 178 1.19 10.62 27.73
N ALA A 179 1.90 11.67 28.13
CA ALA A 179 3.35 11.75 27.96
C ALA A 179 4.10 10.67 28.74
N LYS A 180 3.64 10.32 29.94
CA LYS A 180 4.21 9.26 30.76
C LYS A 180 3.94 7.86 30.18
N ALA A 181 2.74 7.61 29.66
CA ALA A 181 2.36 6.33 29.07
C ALA A 181 2.94 6.11 27.66
N TRP A 182 3.49 7.15 27.04
CA TRP A 182 3.96 7.08 25.67
C TRP A 182 5.27 6.29 25.54
N SER A 183 5.24 5.18 24.80
CA SER A 183 6.41 4.30 24.62
C SER A 183 7.62 5.01 24.01
N LEU A 184 7.40 5.99 23.11
CA LEU A 184 8.50 6.82 22.59
C LEU A 184 9.22 7.58 23.71
N ASN A 185 8.49 8.17 24.66
CA ASN A 185 9.11 8.85 25.81
C ASN A 185 9.87 7.89 26.71
N THR A 186 9.42 6.65 26.85
CA THR A 186 10.17 5.61 27.59
C THR A 186 11.48 5.29 26.88
N ALA A 187 11.46 5.12 25.55
CA ALA A 187 12.64 4.86 24.74
C ALA A 187 13.65 6.03 24.78
N VAL A 188 13.16 7.26 24.57
CA VAL A 188 14.00 8.47 24.54
C VAL A 188 14.54 8.84 25.93
N GLY A 189 13.78 8.52 26.98
CA GLY A 189 14.16 8.75 28.38
C GLY A 189 15.49 8.12 28.76
N GLN A 190 15.84 6.97 28.17
CA GLN A 190 17.14 6.32 28.38
C GLN A 190 18.31 7.21 27.98
N PHE A 191 18.12 8.07 26.98
CA PHE A 191 19.11 9.02 26.50
C PHE A 191 19.10 10.35 27.26
N GLY A 192 18.20 10.55 28.23
CA GLY A 192 18.10 11.77 29.03
C GLY A 192 17.29 12.87 28.34
N ALA A 193 16.30 12.50 27.53
CA ALA A 193 15.35 13.43 26.92
C ALA A 193 13.92 12.89 26.99
N ARG A 194 12.93 13.79 26.89
CA ARG A 194 11.51 13.44 26.71
C ARG A 194 10.76 14.56 25.99
N PHE A 195 9.66 14.19 25.36
CA PHE A 195 8.67 15.13 24.85
C PHE A 195 7.71 15.53 25.99
N PRO A 196 7.60 16.83 26.32
CA PRO A 196 6.64 17.31 27.29
C PRO A 196 5.21 17.23 26.74
N SER A 197 4.23 17.22 27.64
CA SER A 197 2.83 17.40 27.26
C SER A 197 2.54 18.85 26.87
N GLN A 198 1.42 19.09 26.18
CA GLN A 198 0.96 20.44 25.82
C GLN A 198 0.67 21.29 27.06
N GLU A 199 0.24 20.68 28.16
CA GLU A 199 0.00 21.38 29.44
C GLU A 199 1.30 21.85 30.11
N GLU A 200 2.43 21.19 29.83
CA GLU A 200 3.76 21.59 30.34
C GLU A 200 4.42 22.68 29.48
N LEU A 201 3.90 22.94 28.28
CA LEU A 201 4.43 23.94 27.36
C LEU A 201 3.77 25.29 27.64
N THR A 202 4.53 26.22 28.21
CA THR A 202 4.09 27.58 28.54
C THR A 202 4.18 28.55 27.37
N ASP A 203 4.87 28.17 26.28
CA ASP A 203 5.11 29.02 25.12
C ASP A 203 3.99 28.96 24.08
N SER A 204 3.93 29.99 23.22
CA SER A 204 2.94 30.09 22.16
C SER A 204 3.20 29.19 20.94
N THR A 205 4.34 28.50 20.89
CA THR A 205 4.72 27.63 19.77
C THR A 205 4.21 26.21 19.97
N GLY A 206 4.01 25.78 21.22
CA GLY A 206 3.59 24.44 21.57
C GLY A 206 4.65 23.38 21.25
N GLN A 207 5.93 23.76 21.22
CA GLN A 207 7.05 22.87 20.87
C GLN A 207 8.14 22.88 21.93
N GLY A 208 8.74 21.72 22.17
CA GLY A 208 9.88 21.61 23.07
C GLY A 208 10.33 20.18 23.31
N VAL A 209 11.55 20.05 23.81
CA VAL A 209 12.15 18.81 24.31
C VAL A 209 12.75 19.09 25.67
N VAL A 210 12.36 18.30 26.67
CA VAL A 210 12.97 18.34 28.00
C VAL A 210 14.20 17.44 27.98
N HIS A 211 15.31 17.91 28.56
CA HIS A 211 16.56 17.15 28.60
C HIS A 211 17.23 17.23 29.97
N SER A 212 18.08 16.25 30.27
CA SER A 212 18.81 16.14 31.53
C SER A 212 20.34 16.00 31.35
N ARG A 213 20.84 16.18 30.12
CA ARG A 213 22.27 16.13 29.79
C ARG A 213 22.75 17.45 29.20
N GLU A 214 24.07 17.65 29.28
CA GLU A 214 24.77 18.75 28.62
C GLU A 214 24.60 18.67 27.09
N LEU A 215 24.26 19.82 26.49
CA LEU A 215 23.89 19.94 25.09
C LEU A 215 25.13 20.12 24.21
N ALA A 216 25.20 19.41 23.10
CA ALA A 216 26.19 19.65 22.06
C ALA A 216 25.80 20.82 21.13
N LEU A 217 24.49 21.07 20.95
CA LEU A 217 23.88 22.22 20.24
C LEU A 217 22.38 22.28 20.59
N ALA A 218 21.82 23.49 20.75
CA ALA A 218 20.38 23.73 20.84
C ALA A 218 19.93 24.66 19.70
N ALA A 219 18.78 24.39 19.10
CA ALA A 219 18.02 25.40 18.38
C ALA A 219 17.19 26.16 19.44
N GLU A 220 17.42 27.45 19.60
CA GLU A 220 16.85 28.26 20.67
C GLU A 220 15.34 28.48 20.48
N ASN A 221 14.57 28.22 21.55
CA ASN A 221 13.22 28.72 21.78
C ASN A 221 13.13 29.17 23.24
N LYS A 222 12.18 30.06 23.58
CA LYS A 222 12.19 30.88 24.81
C LYS A 222 12.23 30.08 26.12
N ASP A 223 11.61 28.90 26.18
CA ASP A 223 11.47 28.12 27.42
C ASP A 223 12.10 26.72 27.37
N LEU A 224 12.02 26.02 26.22
CA LEU A 224 12.62 24.70 25.99
C LEU A 224 13.21 24.61 24.57
N PRO A 225 14.35 23.92 24.35
CA PRO A 225 14.89 23.74 23.01
C PRO A 225 13.95 22.88 22.14
N VAL A 226 13.82 23.21 20.86
CA VAL A 226 13.04 22.40 19.89
C VAL A 226 13.79 21.16 19.40
N ALA A 227 15.11 21.14 19.63
CA ALA A 227 15.99 20.02 19.34
C ALA A 227 17.00 19.81 20.46
N TYR A 228 17.20 18.55 20.86
CA TYR A 228 18.22 18.11 21.81
C TYR A 228 19.28 17.31 21.09
N MET A 229 20.55 17.65 21.25
CA MET A 229 21.68 16.89 20.69
C MET A 229 22.71 16.59 21.80
N ALA A 230 23.05 15.32 22.01
CA ALA A 230 24.04 14.92 23.01
C ALA A 230 24.86 13.68 22.62
N THR A 231 26.04 13.55 23.22
CA THR A 231 26.84 12.32 23.17
C THR A 231 26.38 11.37 24.28
N VAL A 232 26.11 10.10 23.95
CA VAL A 232 25.70 9.07 24.90
C VAL A 232 26.57 7.83 24.72
N GLY A 233 27.43 7.55 25.69
CA GLY A 233 28.45 6.51 25.55
C GLY A 233 29.41 6.86 24.41
N LYS A 234 29.57 5.96 23.43
CA LYS A 234 30.35 6.23 22.21
C LYS A 234 29.52 6.87 21.09
N GLY A 235 28.18 6.84 21.21
CA GLY A 235 27.26 7.30 20.17
C GLY A 235 26.71 8.69 20.40
N ARG A 236 25.76 9.08 19.56
CA ARG A 236 25.20 10.44 19.51
C ARG A 236 23.70 10.38 19.29
N VAL A 237 22.96 11.24 19.97
CA VAL A 237 21.50 11.27 19.92
C VAL A 237 21.04 12.68 19.58
N ALA A 238 20.09 12.78 18.66
CA ALA A 238 19.34 13.97 18.32
C ALA A 238 17.84 13.68 18.52
N VAL A 239 17.13 14.56 19.22
CA VAL A 239 15.68 14.47 19.44
C VAL A 239 15.06 15.75 18.94
N HIS A 240 14.18 15.66 17.95
CA HIS A 240 13.48 16.79 17.35
C HIS A 240 12.00 16.73 17.66
N HIS A 241 11.46 17.87 18.09
CA HIS A 241 10.05 18.00 18.39
C HIS A 241 9.17 17.79 17.15
N SER A 242 9.60 18.29 15.98
CA SER A 242 8.80 18.25 14.77
C SER A 242 9.60 17.77 13.55
N ARG A 243 8.91 17.01 12.69
CA ARG A 243 9.41 16.66 11.35
C ARG A 243 9.54 17.89 10.46
N GLY A 244 8.70 18.91 10.68
CA GLY A 244 8.65 20.12 9.85
C GLY A 244 9.97 20.88 9.81
N ASP A 245 10.78 20.76 10.87
CA ASP A 245 12.06 21.46 11.02
C ASP A 245 13.18 20.83 10.20
N LEU A 246 13.05 19.52 9.91
CA LEU A 246 14.08 18.73 9.24
C LEU A 246 13.76 18.38 7.79
N THR A 247 12.52 18.56 7.36
CA THR A 247 12.05 18.08 6.05
C THR A 247 11.44 19.19 5.22
N ILE A 248 11.67 19.13 3.91
CA ILE A 248 11.07 20.08 2.96
C ILE A 248 9.55 19.97 3.01
N GLY A 249 8.90 21.10 3.30
CA GLY A 249 7.46 21.31 3.22
C GLY A 249 7.04 21.73 1.82
N ARG A 250 5.76 21.51 1.50
CA ARG A 250 5.17 21.88 0.21
C ARG A 250 5.23 23.39 -0.07
N ASN A 251 5.17 24.21 0.98
CA ASN A 251 5.09 25.66 0.92
C ASN A 251 6.41 26.34 1.29
N ASP A 252 7.50 25.58 1.42
CA ASP A 252 8.82 26.17 1.70
C ASP A 252 9.30 26.91 0.44
N ASP A 253 9.89 28.10 0.63
CA ASP A 253 10.67 28.78 -0.40
C ASP A 253 12.03 28.10 -0.61
N GLU A 254 12.74 28.45 -1.69
CA GLU A 254 14.03 27.82 -2.01
C GLU A 254 15.07 28.02 -0.91
N THR A 255 15.16 29.21 -0.32
CA THR A 255 16.07 29.51 0.80
C THR A 255 15.80 28.60 2.00
N THR A 256 14.53 28.37 2.34
CA THR A 256 14.12 27.49 3.43
C THR A 256 14.44 26.03 3.11
N LYS A 257 14.22 25.60 1.86
CA LYS A 257 14.59 24.24 1.42
C LYS A 257 16.08 24.00 1.55
N GLU A 258 16.91 24.92 1.05
CA GLU A 258 18.36 24.84 1.12
C GLU A 258 18.85 24.78 2.57
N ARG A 259 18.33 25.64 3.44
CA ARG A 259 18.63 25.62 4.88
C ARG A 259 18.29 24.27 5.51
N LYS A 260 17.06 23.77 5.31
CA LYS A 260 16.61 22.50 5.89
C LYS A 260 17.43 21.32 5.40
N LEU A 261 17.79 21.28 4.12
CA LEU A 261 18.69 20.25 3.59
C LEU A 261 20.08 20.32 4.23
N ALA A 262 20.65 21.52 4.33
CA ALA A 262 21.95 21.72 4.99
C ALA A 262 21.92 21.31 6.48
N ASP A 263 20.87 21.66 7.21
CA ASP A 263 20.67 21.28 8.60
C ASP A 263 20.49 19.76 8.76
N LEU A 264 19.71 19.12 7.89
CA LEU A 264 19.56 17.66 7.85
C LEU A 264 20.91 16.98 7.60
N ARG A 265 21.68 17.44 6.61
CA ARG A 265 23.03 16.91 6.33
C ARG A 265 23.94 17.04 7.54
N ARG A 266 24.02 18.24 8.11
CA ARG A 266 24.87 18.53 9.28
C ARG A 266 24.50 17.62 10.45
N THR A 267 23.21 17.46 10.71
CA THR A 267 22.70 16.60 11.79
C THR A 267 23.09 15.15 11.57
N LEU A 268 22.90 14.61 10.36
CA LEU A 268 23.24 13.23 10.03
C LEU A 268 24.75 12.95 10.07
N LEU A 269 25.57 13.88 9.58
CA LEU A 269 27.03 13.78 9.70
C LEU A 269 27.48 13.82 11.16
N TRP A 270 26.88 14.70 11.96
CA TRP A 270 27.17 14.75 13.39
C TRP A 270 26.76 13.46 14.09
N LEU A 271 25.56 12.93 13.83
CA LEU A 271 25.08 11.67 14.41
C LEU A 271 25.99 10.49 14.07
N ALA A 272 26.47 10.42 12.82
CA ALA A 272 27.37 9.37 12.38
C ALA A 272 28.76 9.44 13.07
N GLY A 273 29.15 10.58 13.66
CA GLY A 273 30.50 10.81 14.18
C GLY A 273 30.93 9.93 15.37
N GLY A 274 30.04 9.12 15.94
CA GLY A 274 30.39 8.09 16.93
C GLY A 274 31.02 6.82 16.32
N LYS A 275 30.99 6.68 14.99
CA LYS A 275 31.40 5.48 14.26
C LYS A 275 31.93 5.80 12.86
N ALA A 276 32.97 5.09 12.42
CA ALA A 276 33.47 5.25 11.05
C ALA A 276 32.37 4.90 10.01
N PRO A 277 32.34 5.56 8.84
CA PRO A 277 31.47 5.15 7.74
C PRO A 277 31.67 3.67 7.40
N VAL A 278 30.57 2.92 7.23
CA VAL A 278 30.62 1.47 6.99
C VAL A 278 31.24 1.15 5.62
N GLY A 279 31.00 1.99 4.61
CA GLY A 279 31.53 1.78 3.26
C GLY A 279 30.97 0.52 2.58
N GLY A 280 31.65 0.04 1.53
CA GLY A 280 31.21 -1.11 0.73
C GLY A 280 30.18 -0.77 -0.36
N ASP A 281 29.30 -1.72 -0.70
CA ASP A 281 28.26 -1.54 -1.72
C ASP A 281 27.24 -0.46 -1.30
N TYR A 282 27.02 0.53 -2.16
CA TYR A 282 26.09 1.63 -1.91
C TYR A 282 24.62 1.21 -2.01
N ARG A 283 24.34 0.05 -2.61
CA ARG A 283 22.99 -0.42 -2.91
C ARG A 283 22.30 -0.93 -1.66
N MET A 284 21.38 -0.10 -1.16
CA MET A 284 20.42 -0.47 -0.12
C MET A 284 19.12 -0.98 -0.74
N ALA A 285 18.48 -1.94 -0.08
CA ALA A 285 17.19 -2.45 -0.52
C ALA A 285 16.14 -1.33 -0.58
N HIS A 286 15.35 -1.29 -1.65
CA HIS A 286 14.24 -0.33 -1.81
C HIS A 286 13.15 -0.78 -2.81
N MET A 287 13.14 -2.05 -3.19
CA MET A 287 12.12 -2.55 -4.13
C MET A 287 10.77 -2.73 -3.43
N GLY A 288 9.72 -2.20 -4.04
CA GLY A 288 8.34 -2.31 -3.55
C GLY A 288 7.86 -1.14 -2.68
N GLY A 289 8.59 -0.02 -2.68
CA GLY A 289 8.22 1.19 -1.94
C GLY A 289 8.76 1.27 -0.52
N VAL A 290 9.39 0.19 -0.04
CA VAL A 290 10.12 0.09 1.24
C VAL A 290 11.39 -0.72 1.02
N GLY A 291 12.38 -0.58 1.91
CA GLY A 291 13.61 -1.38 1.86
C GLY A 291 13.49 -2.72 2.54
N ILE A 292 13.17 -2.70 3.83
CA ILE A 292 13.03 -3.86 4.71
C ILE A 292 11.54 -4.01 5.07
N PHE A 293 11.01 -5.18 4.75
CA PHE A 293 9.65 -5.61 5.05
C PHE A 293 9.59 -6.21 6.45
N PRO A 294 8.40 -6.32 7.04
CA PRO A 294 8.26 -6.79 8.42
C PRO A 294 8.89 -8.16 8.62
N ASP A 295 9.30 -8.46 9.85
CA ASP A 295 10.08 -9.64 10.24
C ASP A 295 9.23 -10.90 10.38
N GLN A 296 7.97 -10.79 10.81
CA GLN A 296 7.05 -11.92 10.93
C GLN A 296 6.36 -12.26 9.60
N GLU A 297 6.00 -13.54 9.44
CA GLU A 297 5.32 -14.07 8.26
C GLU A 297 4.30 -15.12 8.68
N GLN A 298 3.10 -15.01 8.12
CA GLN A 298 2.06 -16.02 8.27
C GLN A 298 1.50 -16.39 6.91
N ASN A 299 1.66 -17.66 6.54
CA ASN A 299 1.11 -18.21 5.30
C ASN A 299 -0.29 -18.79 5.56
N LEU A 300 -1.29 -18.17 4.97
CA LEU A 300 -2.72 -18.50 5.11
C LEU A 300 -3.25 -19.17 3.82
N GLY A 301 -2.35 -19.84 3.08
CA GLY A 301 -2.64 -20.55 1.84
C GLY A 301 -2.77 -19.61 0.64
N SER A 302 -3.91 -18.92 0.51
CA SER A 302 -4.13 -18.00 -0.63
C SER A 302 -3.62 -16.58 -0.41
N VAL A 303 -3.17 -16.31 0.82
CA VAL A 303 -2.65 -15.03 1.28
C VAL A 303 -1.43 -15.28 2.16
N VAL A 304 -0.40 -14.43 2.04
CA VAL A 304 0.72 -14.38 2.98
C VAL A 304 0.72 -13.01 3.64
N VAL A 305 0.74 -12.97 4.96
CA VAL A 305 0.73 -11.73 5.74
C VAL A 305 2.10 -11.51 6.36
N TYR A 306 2.67 -10.33 6.14
CA TYR A 306 3.88 -9.85 6.80
C TYR A 306 3.52 -8.77 7.80
N TYR A 307 4.03 -8.89 9.02
CA TYR A 307 3.77 -7.94 10.11
C TYR A 307 5.00 -7.85 11.04
N ALA A 308 5.12 -6.76 11.78
CA ALA A 308 6.24 -6.55 12.70
C ALA A 308 6.00 -7.27 14.02
N GLY A 309 7.04 -7.66 14.75
CA GLY A 309 6.90 -8.30 16.07
C GLY A 309 6.16 -7.43 17.10
N ASN A 310 6.18 -6.10 16.95
CA ASN A 310 5.57 -5.12 17.85
C ASN A 310 4.06 -4.86 17.60
N GLN A 311 3.39 -5.71 16.82
CA GLN A 311 1.95 -5.56 16.58
C GLN A 311 1.13 -5.69 17.87
N LYS A 312 0.00 -4.98 17.89
CA LYS A 312 -0.95 -5.07 19.01
C LYS A 312 -1.73 -6.39 18.98
N PRO A 313 -2.15 -6.93 20.14
CA PRO A 313 -2.89 -8.19 20.21
C PRO A 313 -4.13 -8.23 19.31
N GLU A 314 -4.90 -7.15 19.23
CA GLU A 314 -6.09 -7.09 18.38
C GLU A 314 -5.78 -7.20 16.89
N VAL A 315 -4.59 -6.74 16.46
CA VAL A 315 -4.12 -6.89 15.08
C VAL A 315 -3.69 -8.32 14.82
N LEU A 316 -2.99 -8.96 15.76
CA LEU A 316 -2.60 -10.37 15.64
C LEU A 316 -3.84 -11.27 15.50
N ASN A 317 -4.85 -11.09 16.35
CA ASN A 317 -6.12 -11.82 16.24
C ASN A 317 -6.79 -11.59 14.87
N CYS A 318 -6.77 -10.36 14.37
CA CYS A 318 -7.30 -10.04 13.05
C CYS A 318 -6.57 -10.78 11.92
N ILE A 319 -5.25 -10.95 12.03
CA ILE A 319 -4.44 -11.69 11.04
C ILE A 319 -4.82 -13.16 11.04
N GLU A 320 -4.94 -13.76 12.24
CA GLU A 320 -5.19 -15.19 12.41
C GLU A 320 -6.62 -15.59 12.01
N GLU A 321 -7.62 -14.80 12.40
CA GLU A 321 -9.02 -15.18 12.27
C GLU A 321 -9.73 -14.44 11.11
N ASN A 322 -9.59 -13.12 11.05
CA ASN A 322 -10.44 -12.29 10.19
C ASN A 322 -9.93 -12.18 8.75
N ILE A 323 -8.62 -12.11 8.51
CA ILE A 323 -8.05 -12.02 7.15
C ILE A 323 -8.42 -13.26 6.31
N PRO A 324 -8.24 -14.51 6.79
CA PRO A 324 -8.69 -15.70 6.04
C PRO A 324 -10.18 -15.69 5.71
N ALA A 325 -11.02 -15.27 6.68
CA ALA A 325 -12.45 -15.19 6.49
C ALA A 325 -12.82 -14.14 5.43
N ALA A 326 -12.22 -12.95 5.49
CA ALA A 326 -12.39 -11.91 4.48
C ALA A 326 -11.91 -12.37 3.08
N ALA A 327 -10.74 -13.02 3.01
CA ALA A 327 -10.18 -13.57 1.77
C ALA A 327 -11.14 -14.55 1.10
N LYS A 328 -11.73 -15.45 1.90
CA LYS A 328 -12.72 -16.42 1.46
C LYS A 328 -13.98 -15.71 0.97
N GLN A 329 -14.49 -14.74 1.74
CA GLN A 329 -15.74 -14.06 1.44
C GLN A 329 -15.66 -13.22 0.15
N ILE A 330 -14.60 -12.42 -0.03
CA ILE A 330 -14.44 -11.59 -1.24
C ILE A 330 -14.42 -12.48 -2.49
N ARG A 331 -13.71 -13.62 -2.43
CA ARG A 331 -13.67 -14.59 -3.53
C ARG A 331 -15.01 -15.30 -3.75
N ALA A 332 -15.83 -15.44 -2.72
CA ALA A 332 -17.18 -15.99 -2.84
C ALA A 332 -18.11 -14.99 -3.56
N TRP A 333 -17.99 -13.69 -3.28
CA TRP A 333 -18.78 -12.66 -3.97
C TRP A 333 -18.32 -12.38 -5.41
N LEU A 334 -17.03 -12.59 -5.71
CA LEU A 334 -16.49 -12.38 -7.06
C LEU A 334 -15.57 -13.53 -7.49
N PRO A 335 -16.13 -14.56 -8.14
CA PRO A 335 -15.36 -15.64 -8.74
C PRO A 335 -14.35 -15.08 -9.75
N THR A 336 -13.07 -15.41 -9.58
CA THR A 336 -11.97 -14.93 -10.43
C THR A 336 -10.88 -16.00 -10.57
N LYS A 337 -10.21 -16.01 -11.73
CA LYS A 337 -9.05 -16.88 -11.97
C LYS A 337 -7.93 -16.54 -10.98
N ARG A 338 -7.45 -17.56 -10.25
CA ARG A 338 -6.39 -17.41 -9.26
C ARG A 338 -5.01 -17.39 -9.92
N PHE A 339 -4.11 -16.59 -9.37
CA PHE A 339 -2.69 -16.76 -9.63
C PHE A 339 -2.18 -18.03 -8.95
N ALA A 340 -1.06 -18.58 -9.42
CA ALA A 340 -0.43 -19.75 -8.80
C ALA A 340 0.19 -19.37 -7.44
N GLU A 341 0.73 -18.16 -7.36
CA GLU A 341 1.22 -17.54 -6.14
C GLU A 341 0.12 -17.03 -5.20
N PRO A 342 0.38 -16.97 -3.88
CA PRO A 342 -0.48 -16.26 -2.96
C PRO A 342 -0.38 -14.74 -3.12
N TYR A 343 -1.43 -14.04 -2.72
CA TYR A 343 -1.39 -12.58 -2.61
C TYR A 343 -0.73 -12.17 -1.30
N HIS A 344 0.18 -11.20 -1.33
CA HIS A 344 0.92 -10.82 -0.12
C HIS A 344 0.35 -9.53 0.48
N ILE A 345 0.30 -9.45 1.80
CA ILE A 345 -0.11 -8.24 2.52
C ILE A 345 1.02 -7.86 3.46
N VAL A 346 1.35 -6.57 3.48
CA VAL A 346 2.33 -5.99 4.40
C VAL A 346 1.57 -5.09 5.37
N ILE A 347 1.49 -5.47 6.64
CA ILE A 347 0.82 -4.68 7.67
C ILE A 347 1.81 -3.66 8.23
N CYS A 348 1.48 -2.40 8.06
CA CYS A 348 2.26 -1.24 8.48
C CYS A 348 1.53 -0.49 9.58
N ALA A 349 2.29 0.01 10.55
CA ALA A 349 1.82 0.92 11.58
C ALA A 349 1.30 2.24 10.98
N GLY A 350 0.05 2.64 11.18
CA GLY A 350 -0.37 4.00 10.83
C GLY A 350 -1.87 4.22 10.77
N GLY A 351 -2.29 5.46 10.58
CA GLY A 351 -3.69 5.84 10.30
C GLY A 351 -3.91 6.16 8.81
N GLY A 352 -3.24 5.43 7.91
CA GLY A 352 -3.15 5.74 6.48
C GLY A 352 -4.05 4.88 5.59
N GLY A 353 -3.83 4.97 4.27
CA GLY A 353 -4.41 4.06 3.27
C GLY A 353 -3.52 2.84 3.02
N GLY A 354 -3.44 2.41 1.77
CA GLY A 354 -2.50 1.39 1.31
C GLY A 354 -1.69 1.84 0.10
N TRP A 355 -0.79 0.98 -0.36
CA TRP A 355 -0.24 1.09 -1.71
C TRP A 355 -0.02 -0.29 -2.32
N ALA A 356 -0.23 -0.37 -3.63
CA ALA A 356 0.03 -1.57 -4.41
C ALA A 356 1.54 -1.77 -4.62
N ILE A 357 2.01 -3.00 -4.41
CA ILE A 357 3.37 -3.43 -4.70
C ILE A 357 3.35 -4.29 -5.96
N ASN A 358 3.73 -3.65 -7.08
CA ASN A 358 3.34 -4.10 -8.41
C ASN A 358 4.20 -5.20 -9.05
N GLY A 359 5.50 -5.28 -8.75
CA GLY A 359 6.34 -6.36 -9.26
C GLY A 359 5.83 -7.71 -8.73
N ARG A 360 5.85 -8.82 -9.47
CA ARG A 360 5.39 -10.11 -8.92
C ARG A 360 6.40 -10.62 -7.89
N PRO A 361 6.02 -10.98 -6.64
CA PRO A 361 4.72 -10.96 -6.01
C PRO A 361 3.91 -9.71 -6.02
N LYS A 362 2.68 -9.84 -6.54
CA LYS A 362 1.65 -8.88 -6.18
C LYS A 362 1.49 -8.91 -4.66
N ALA A 363 1.69 -7.74 -4.09
CA ALA A 363 1.44 -7.47 -2.70
C ALA A 363 0.73 -6.14 -2.57
N ALA A 364 0.14 -5.88 -1.42
CA ALA A 364 -0.19 -4.52 -1.01
C ALA A 364 0.27 -4.29 0.41
N ALA A 365 0.61 -3.05 0.70
CA ALA A 365 0.85 -2.62 2.06
C ALA A 365 -0.37 -1.89 2.61
N VAL A 366 -0.68 -2.14 3.87
CA VAL A 366 -1.86 -1.69 4.58
C VAL A 366 -1.41 -0.89 5.78
N ILE A 367 -1.73 0.41 5.83
CA ILE A 367 -1.31 1.30 6.91
C ILE A 367 -2.50 1.52 7.85
N SER A 368 -2.70 0.64 8.83
CA SER A 368 -3.80 0.77 9.79
C SER A 368 -3.44 0.23 11.17
N TYR A 369 -3.90 0.91 12.23
CA TYR A 369 -3.80 0.43 13.61
C TYR A 369 -4.97 -0.46 14.04
N SER A 370 -6.08 -0.46 13.28
CA SER A 370 -7.34 -1.08 13.71
C SER A 370 -7.67 -2.30 12.86
N PRO A 371 -8.16 -3.40 13.45
CA PRO A 371 -8.61 -4.58 12.70
C PRO A 371 -9.55 -4.25 11.53
N LEU A 372 -10.57 -3.42 11.78
CA LEU A 372 -11.53 -3.05 10.74
C LEU A 372 -10.91 -2.24 9.60
N GLY A 373 -9.95 -1.37 9.91
CA GLY A 373 -9.17 -0.63 8.90
C GLY A 373 -8.29 -1.56 8.08
N ILE A 374 -7.61 -2.52 8.72
CA ILE A 374 -6.78 -3.54 8.06
C ILE A 374 -7.65 -4.35 7.09
N LEU A 375 -8.79 -4.86 7.54
CA LEU A 375 -9.70 -5.67 6.72
C LEU A 375 -10.27 -4.87 5.54
N GLY A 376 -10.66 -3.61 5.77
CA GLY A 376 -11.17 -2.75 4.72
C GLY A 376 -10.14 -2.46 3.63
N ILE A 377 -8.91 -2.08 4.00
CA ILE A 377 -7.84 -1.81 3.03
C ILE A 377 -7.40 -3.12 2.35
N TYR A 378 -7.29 -4.21 3.10
CA TYR A 378 -7.03 -5.53 2.51
C TYR A 378 -8.04 -5.87 1.42
N ALA A 379 -9.34 -5.73 1.71
CA ALA A 379 -10.40 -6.03 0.77
C ALA A 379 -10.31 -5.17 -0.50
N HIS A 380 -10.02 -3.87 -0.32
CA HIS A 380 -9.78 -2.94 -1.42
C HIS A 380 -8.63 -3.41 -2.33
N GLU A 381 -7.46 -3.64 -1.75
CA GLU A 381 -6.25 -3.99 -2.50
C GLU A 381 -6.31 -5.39 -3.12
N MET A 382 -7.00 -6.32 -2.45
CA MET A 382 -7.29 -7.63 -3.02
C MET A 382 -8.20 -7.51 -4.23
N ALA A 383 -9.26 -6.72 -4.16
CA ALA A 383 -10.21 -6.52 -5.26
C ALA A 383 -9.55 -5.92 -6.50
N HIS A 384 -8.52 -5.07 -6.37
CA HIS A 384 -7.69 -4.64 -7.51
C HIS A 384 -7.02 -5.81 -8.27
N THR A 385 -6.88 -6.99 -7.67
CA THR A 385 -6.37 -8.19 -8.35
C THR A 385 -7.46 -9.07 -8.95
N MET A 386 -8.72 -8.76 -8.71
CA MET A 386 -9.87 -9.59 -9.05
C MET A 386 -10.64 -8.99 -10.24
N GLY A 387 -10.27 -9.39 -11.45
CA GLY A 387 -10.97 -8.89 -12.64
C GLY A 387 -12.34 -9.53 -12.91
N GLY A 388 -12.81 -10.45 -12.04
CA GLY A 388 -14.07 -11.15 -12.19
C GLY A 388 -14.02 -12.45 -13.01
N PRO A 389 -15.19 -13.01 -13.34
CA PRO A 389 -15.31 -14.22 -14.15
C PRO A 389 -14.66 -14.07 -15.52
N ARG A 390 -14.18 -15.20 -16.06
CA ARG A 390 -13.52 -15.26 -17.37
C ARG A 390 -14.50 -15.72 -18.44
N ASN A 391 -14.18 -15.45 -19.69
CA ASN A 391 -14.83 -16.08 -20.84
C ASN A 391 -14.46 -17.57 -20.96
N ASP A 392 -15.05 -18.27 -21.93
CA ASP A 392 -14.81 -19.70 -22.18
C ASP A 392 -13.35 -20.04 -22.52
N LEU A 393 -12.55 -19.07 -22.95
CA LEU A 393 -11.11 -19.20 -23.20
C LEU A 393 -10.26 -19.00 -21.93
N GLY A 394 -10.89 -18.67 -20.80
CA GLY A 394 -10.22 -18.40 -19.54
C GLY A 394 -9.58 -17.01 -19.46
N GLU A 395 -10.01 -16.08 -20.31
CA GLU A 395 -9.52 -14.71 -20.44
C GLU A 395 -10.50 -13.67 -19.87
N LEU A 396 -10.00 -12.48 -19.51
CA LEU A 396 -10.87 -11.33 -19.29
C LEU A 396 -11.02 -10.60 -20.62
N ALA A 397 -12.24 -10.18 -20.92
CA ALA A 397 -12.56 -9.46 -22.14
C ALA A 397 -13.38 -8.21 -21.81
N GLY A 398 -13.17 -7.12 -22.53
CA GLY A 398 -13.83 -5.84 -22.28
C GLY A 398 -13.35 -5.13 -21.02
N ARG A 399 -13.52 -3.80 -20.97
CA ARG A 399 -13.16 -2.94 -19.84
C ARG A 399 -14.25 -1.89 -19.65
N SER A 400 -14.81 -1.80 -18.45
CA SER A 400 -15.78 -0.75 -18.13
C SER A 400 -15.15 0.66 -18.23
N PRO A 401 -15.96 1.72 -18.43
CA PRO A 401 -15.50 3.11 -18.42
C PRO A 401 -14.76 3.52 -17.13
N HIS A 402 -15.03 2.84 -16.02
CA HIS A 402 -14.41 3.09 -14.71
C HIS A 402 -13.35 2.03 -14.33
N HIS A 403 -12.93 1.20 -15.30
CA HIS A 403 -12.02 0.06 -15.17
C HIS A 403 -12.51 -1.11 -14.29
N ASN A 404 -12.28 -2.34 -14.76
CA ASN A 404 -12.70 -3.60 -14.11
C ASN A 404 -12.02 -3.88 -12.76
N GLN A 405 -10.93 -3.17 -12.47
CA GLN A 405 -10.12 -3.31 -11.27
C GLN A 405 -9.76 -1.92 -10.73
N GLY A 406 -10.64 -0.93 -10.95
CA GLY A 406 -10.44 0.45 -10.50
C GLY A 406 -10.88 0.69 -9.06
N GLU A 407 -10.71 1.93 -8.59
CA GLU A 407 -11.03 2.38 -7.22
C GLU A 407 -12.50 2.15 -6.84
N ALA A 408 -13.44 2.35 -7.77
CA ALA A 408 -14.85 2.13 -7.50
C ALA A 408 -15.14 0.64 -7.23
N HIS A 409 -14.59 -0.25 -8.05
CA HIS A 409 -14.68 -1.70 -7.87
C HIS A 409 -14.08 -2.12 -6.52
N ALA A 410 -12.86 -1.67 -6.22
CA ALA A 410 -12.20 -2.00 -4.97
C ALA A 410 -12.96 -1.47 -3.74
N GLY A 411 -13.46 -0.24 -3.82
CA GLY A 411 -14.27 0.38 -2.78
C GLY A 411 -15.60 -0.34 -2.50
N TRP A 412 -16.17 -1.01 -3.51
CA TRP A 412 -17.39 -1.81 -3.36
C TRP A 412 -17.19 -2.98 -2.39
N PHE A 413 -16.13 -3.77 -2.59
CA PHE A 413 -15.78 -4.89 -1.71
C PHE A 413 -15.24 -4.44 -0.36
N GLN A 414 -14.49 -3.34 -0.32
CA GLN A 414 -14.07 -2.70 0.93
C GLN A 414 -15.25 -2.43 1.84
N GLY A 415 -16.31 -1.80 1.31
CA GLY A 415 -17.48 -1.46 2.11
C GLY A 415 -18.26 -2.68 2.61
N LYS A 416 -18.41 -3.72 1.78
CA LYS A 416 -19.05 -4.98 2.19
C LYS A 416 -18.29 -5.69 3.30
N ILE A 417 -16.97 -5.80 3.19
CA ILE A 417 -16.13 -6.38 4.25
C ILE A 417 -16.18 -5.52 5.52
N GLN A 418 -16.14 -4.19 5.40
CA GLN A 418 -16.30 -3.33 6.57
C GLN A 418 -17.66 -3.53 7.24
N ALA A 419 -18.76 -3.63 6.49
CA ALA A 419 -20.08 -3.92 7.05
C ALA A 419 -20.13 -5.28 7.76
N GLN A 420 -19.64 -6.33 7.09
CA GLN A 420 -19.62 -7.70 7.63
C GLN A 420 -18.89 -7.78 8.98
N PHE A 421 -17.70 -7.18 9.07
CA PHE A 421 -16.85 -7.30 10.26
C PHE A 421 -17.13 -6.25 11.33
N SER A 422 -17.84 -5.17 11.00
CA SER A 422 -18.30 -4.20 12.00
C SER A 422 -19.69 -4.50 12.55
N GLY A 423 -20.48 -5.34 11.86
CA GLY A 423 -21.88 -5.59 12.18
C GLY A 423 -22.83 -4.43 11.83
N LYS A 424 -22.33 -3.35 11.21
CA LYS A 424 -23.15 -2.20 10.79
C LYS A 424 -23.84 -2.50 9.46
N LEU A 425 -24.95 -3.22 9.55
CA LEU A 425 -25.72 -3.70 8.39
C LEU A 425 -26.95 -2.84 8.08
N ASP A 426 -27.24 -1.82 8.89
CA ASP A 426 -28.39 -0.93 8.82
C ASP A 426 -28.15 0.32 7.95
N GLN A 427 -27.13 0.27 7.09
CA GLN A 427 -26.74 1.37 6.21
C GLN A 427 -26.38 0.86 4.82
N ALA A 428 -26.59 1.70 3.82
CA ALA A 428 -26.17 1.43 2.46
C ALA A 428 -24.65 1.27 2.37
N ASN A 429 -24.18 0.43 1.44
CA ASN A 429 -22.75 0.17 1.29
C ASN A 429 -21.96 1.47 1.12
N ARG A 430 -20.86 1.63 1.86
CA ARG A 430 -20.02 2.85 1.86
C ARG A 430 -20.78 4.16 2.14
N ASN A 431 -21.95 4.10 2.77
CA ASN A 431 -22.87 5.24 2.91
C ASN A 431 -23.16 5.93 1.56
N CYS A 432 -23.37 5.13 0.50
CA CYS A 432 -23.51 5.66 -0.85
C CYS A 432 -24.69 6.62 -1.05
N ASN A 433 -25.70 6.60 -0.17
CA ASN A 433 -26.81 7.55 -0.17
C ASN A 433 -26.38 9.01 0.04
N SER A 434 -25.17 9.26 0.55
CA SER A 434 -24.63 10.63 0.70
C SER A 434 -24.48 11.37 -0.63
N ILE A 435 -24.52 10.68 -1.78
CA ILE A 435 -24.53 11.34 -3.09
C ILE A 435 -25.80 12.17 -3.29
N LEU A 436 -26.95 11.71 -2.78
CA LEU A 436 -28.23 12.40 -2.94
C LEU A 436 -28.21 13.74 -2.22
N GLU A 437 -27.70 13.76 -0.99
CA GLU A 437 -27.51 15.00 -0.21
C GLU A 437 -26.55 15.96 -0.91
N LEU A 438 -25.44 15.45 -1.46
CA LEU A 438 -24.47 16.26 -2.18
C LEU A 438 -25.08 16.89 -3.44
N GLU A 439 -25.83 16.12 -4.24
CA GLU A 439 -26.48 16.60 -5.45
C GLU A 439 -27.57 17.64 -5.14
N THR A 440 -28.38 17.42 -4.12
CA THR A 440 -29.34 18.42 -3.61
C THR A 440 -28.62 19.71 -3.22
N LYS A 441 -27.53 19.61 -2.45
CA LYS A 441 -26.72 20.78 -2.05
C LYS A 441 -26.10 21.51 -3.23
N LYS A 442 -25.71 20.78 -4.28
CA LYS A 442 -25.07 21.34 -5.49
C LYS A 442 -26.09 21.82 -6.53
N GLY A 443 -27.38 21.55 -6.33
CA GLY A 443 -28.47 21.98 -7.20
C GLY A 443 -28.52 21.25 -8.55
N ARG A 444 -27.78 20.17 -8.74
CA ARG A 444 -27.81 19.34 -9.96
C ARG A 444 -27.29 17.93 -9.69
N LYS A 445 -27.52 17.03 -10.64
CA LYS A 445 -26.99 15.66 -10.61
C LYS A 445 -25.60 15.59 -11.27
N LEU A 446 -24.72 14.74 -10.74
CA LEU A 446 -23.41 14.44 -11.30
C LEU A 446 -23.56 13.56 -12.53
N ASP A 447 -23.07 13.99 -13.69
CA ASP A 447 -23.11 13.17 -14.90
C ASP A 447 -21.90 12.23 -14.95
N LEU A 448 -22.13 10.94 -14.70
CA LEU A 448 -21.07 9.93 -14.73
C LEU A 448 -20.39 9.82 -16.11
N ALA A 449 -21.11 10.06 -17.21
CA ALA A 449 -20.54 9.91 -18.54
C ALA A 449 -19.62 11.08 -18.93
N LYS A 450 -19.94 12.29 -18.47
CA LYS A 450 -19.25 13.53 -18.88
C LYS A 450 -18.29 14.09 -17.83
N GLU A 451 -18.52 13.79 -16.56
CA GLU A 451 -17.78 14.41 -15.45
C GLU A 451 -16.89 13.43 -14.70
N HIS A 452 -17.00 12.13 -14.98
CA HIS A 452 -16.17 11.12 -14.33
C HIS A 452 -14.68 11.35 -14.61
N GLN A 453 -13.93 11.59 -13.53
CA GLN A 453 -12.48 11.82 -13.54
C GLN A 453 -12.00 12.95 -14.47
N THR A 454 -12.88 13.86 -14.91
CA THR A 454 -12.48 15.06 -15.65
C THR A 454 -11.91 16.12 -14.71
N LYS A 455 -11.16 17.09 -15.25
CA LYS A 455 -10.58 18.17 -14.44
C LYS A 455 -11.68 19.10 -13.93
N GLU A 456 -12.64 19.40 -14.79
CA GLU A 456 -13.80 20.27 -14.55
C GLU A 456 -14.74 19.64 -13.52
N GLY A 457 -15.03 18.34 -13.68
CA GLY A 457 -15.83 17.57 -12.72
C GLY A 457 -15.17 17.57 -11.34
N ARG A 458 -13.86 17.29 -11.26
CA ARG A 458 -13.12 17.33 -9.98
C ARG A 458 -13.11 18.71 -9.32
N ALA A 459 -13.04 19.78 -10.11
CA ALA A 459 -13.08 21.15 -9.59
C ALA A 459 -14.44 21.48 -8.96
N PHE A 460 -15.55 20.98 -9.54
CA PHE A 460 -16.89 21.26 -9.04
C PHE A 460 -17.34 20.32 -7.90
N TRP A 461 -17.11 19.02 -8.05
CA TRP A 461 -17.59 17.98 -7.15
C TRP A 461 -16.60 17.64 -6.02
N GLY A 462 -15.31 17.85 -6.25
CA GLY A 462 -14.25 17.32 -5.39
C GLY A 462 -13.84 15.90 -5.81
N LYS A 463 -13.09 15.20 -4.95
CA LYS A 463 -12.62 13.82 -5.19
C LYS A 463 -13.56 12.81 -4.54
N GLY A 464 -14.03 11.82 -5.30
CA GLY A 464 -14.77 10.66 -4.77
C GLY A 464 -16.28 10.62 -5.04
N PRO A 465 -17.02 11.73 -5.24
CA PRO A 465 -18.46 11.67 -5.55
C PRO A 465 -18.83 10.76 -6.73
N GLU A 466 -17.97 10.66 -7.74
CA GLU A 466 -18.15 9.75 -8.87
C GLU A 466 -18.16 8.28 -8.44
N TRP A 467 -17.34 7.90 -7.46
CA TRP A 467 -17.35 6.55 -6.89
C TRP A 467 -18.57 6.33 -6.00
N THR A 468 -18.91 7.31 -5.16
CA THR A 468 -20.11 7.27 -4.32
C THR A 468 -21.37 7.08 -5.17
N LYS A 469 -21.46 7.77 -6.30
CA LYS A 469 -22.58 7.63 -7.23
C LYS A 469 -22.62 6.25 -7.90
N LEU A 470 -21.48 5.72 -8.31
CA LEU A 470 -21.40 4.34 -8.80
C LEU A 470 -21.89 3.34 -7.74
N TRP A 471 -21.39 3.43 -6.50
CA TRP A 471 -21.83 2.57 -5.39
C TRP A 471 -23.34 2.70 -5.12
N TYR A 472 -23.90 3.91 -5.23
CA TYR A 472 -25.34 4.13 -5.11
C TYR A 472 -26.12 3.40 -6.21
N THR A 473 -25.71 3.55 -7.48
CA THR A 473 -26.38 2.84 -8.59
C THR A 473 -26.25 1.33 -8.44
N TRP A 474 -25.09 0.84 -8.01
CA TRP A 474 -24.82 -0.58 -7.79
C TRP A 474 -25.63 -1.14 -6.61
N GLN A 475 -25.80 -0.37 -5.54
CA GLN A 475 -26.64 -0.76 -4.41
C GLN A 475 -28.11 -0.83 -4.83
N LYS A 476 -28.64 0.14 -5.60
CA LYS A 476 -30.03 0.07 -6.11
C LYS A 476 -30.29 -1.16 -6.98
N ILE A 477 -29.31 -1.54 -7.81
CA ILE A 477 -29.36 -2.76 -8.60
C ILE A 477 -29.30 -3.99 -7.68
N GLU A 478 -28.40 -3.98 -6.69
CA GLU A 478 -28.27 -5.09 -5.73
C GLU A 478 -29.52 -5.30 -4.87
N ASP A 479 -30.15 -4.23 -4.41
CA ASP A 479 -31.38 -4.26 -3.61
C ASP A 479 -32.52 -4.99 -4.35
N ARG A 480 -32.56 -4.88 -5.68
CA ARG A 480 -33.59 -5.49 -6.52
C ARG A 480 -33.26 -6.92 -6.95
N TYR A 481 -32.04 -7.15 -7.44
CA TYR A 481 -31.69 -8.41 -8.11
C TYR A 481 -30.82 -9.33 -7.27
N GLY A 482 -30.44 -8.91 -6.06
CA GLY A 482 -29.54 -9.64 -5.17
C GLY A 482 -28.09 -9.67 -5.67
N PRO A 483 -27.13 -10.11 -4.85
CA PRO A 483 -25.70 -9.87 -5.06
C PRO A 483 -25.11 -10.58 -6.28
N THR A 484 -25.84 -11.54 -6.87
CA THR A 484 -25.43 -12.28 -8.07
C THR A 484 -25.29 -11.39 -9.31
N TRP A 485 -25.98 -10.25 -9.36
CA TRP A 485 -25.95 -9.36 -10.53
C TRP A 485 -24.52 -8.88 -10.84
N TYR A 486 -23.71 -8.59 -9.82
CA TYR A 486 -22.38 -7.99 -9.99
C TYR A 486 -21.40 -8.94 -10.69
N PRO A 487 -21.16 -10.20 -10.23
CA PRO A 487 -20.33 -11.14 -10.98
C PRO A 487 -20.94 -11.51 -12.34
N ARG A 488 -22.27 -11.54 -12.47
CA ARG A 488 -22.94 -11.82 -13.76
C ARG A 488 -22.65 -10.73 -14.79
N TRP A 489 -22.65 -9.45 -14.40
CA TRP A 489 -22.27 -8.35 -15.28
C TRP A 489 -20.83 -8.48 -15.81
N TYR A 490 -19.88 -8.87 -14.96
CA TYR A 490 -18.50 -9.13 -15.41
C TYR A 490 -18.39 -10.34 -16.34
N TRP A 491 -19.20 -11.38 -16.11
CA TRP A 491 -19.29 -12.53 -17.00
C TRP A 491 -19.89 -12.14 -18.36
N VAL A 492 -21.03 -11.44 -18.38
CA VAL A 492 -21.69 -10.93 -19.61
C VAL A 492 -20.71 -10.13 -20.45
N ARG A 493 -20.01 -9.15 -19.85
CA ARG A 493 -18.94 -8.38 -20.49
C ARG A 493 -17.89 -9.30 -21.13
N SER A 494 -17.36 -10.25 -20.36
CA SER A 494 -16.31 -11.15 -20.84
C SER A 494 -16.77 -12.02 -22.02
N MET A 495 -18.05 -12.40 -22.03
CA MET A 495 -18.65 -13.16 -23.13
C MET A 495 -18.91 -12.30 -24.35
N ARG A 496 -19.46 -11.10 -24.18
CA ARG A 496 -19.79 -10.17 -25.26
C ARG A 496 -18.53 -9.71 -26.01
N TRP A 497 -17.47 -9.38 -25.28
CA TRP A 497 -16.22 -8.87 -25.83
C TRP A 497 -15.15 -9.94 -26.00
N ARG A 498 -15.53 -11.23 -26.03
CA ARG A 498 -14.57 -12.35 -26.09
C ARG A 498 -13.62 -12.28 -27.29
N ASP A 499 -14.12 -11.76 -28.42
CA ASP A 499 -13.37 -11.64 -29.67
C ASP A 499 -12.57 -10.33 -29.74
N GLU A 500 -12.82 -9.41 -28.80
CA GLU A 500 -12.15 -8.11 -28.65
C GLU A 500 -11.74 -7.87 -27.18
N PRO A 501 -10.81 -8.66 -26.62
CA PRO A 501 -10.53 -8.61 -25.18
C PRO A 501 -9.96 -7.26 -24.69
N GLY A 502 -9.43 -6.45 -25.59
CA GLY A 502 -8.95 -5.09 -25.33
C GLY A 502 -10.02 -4.00 -25.40
N HIS A 503 -11.28 -4.34 -25.73
CA HIS A 503 -12.35 -3.36 -25.91
C HIS A 503 -12.54 -2.48 -24.67
N GLN A 504 -12.65 -1.19 -24.89
CA GLN A 504 -12.93 -0.21 -23.85
C GLN A 504 -14.37 0.25 -24.03
N GLU A 505 -15.26 -0.19 -23.14
CA GLU A 505 -16.67 0.14 -23.20
C GLU A 505 -16.89 1.65 -23.06
N THR A 506 -17.88 2.13 -23.80
CA THR A 506 -18.61 3.37 -23.54
C THR A 506 -19.57 3.19 -22.36
N TRP A 507 -20.14 4.29 -21.87
CA TRP A 507 -21.17 4.22 -20.83
C TRP A 507 -22.45 3.52 -21.29
N ASP A 508 -22.84 3.71 -22.56
CA ASP A 508 -23.97 2.99 -23.16
C ASP A 508 -23.72 1.48 -23.15
N GLU A 509 -22.57 1.01 -23.65
CA GLU A 509 -22.24 -0.43 -23.66
C GLU A 509 -22.16 -1.02 -22.25
N MET A 510 -21.64 -0.27 -21.28
CA MET A 510 -21.63 -0.70 -19.89
C MET A 510 -23.05 -0.93 -19.36
N VAL A 511 -23.97 0.00 -19.64
CA VAL A 511 -25.38 -0.10 -19.21
C VAL A 511 -26.11 -1.21 -19.96
N GLU A 512 -25.79 -1.47 -21.23
CA GLU A 512 -26.27 -2.64 -21.96
C GLU A 512 -25.83 -3.94 -21.29
N ASP A 513 -24.54 -4.09 -20.98
CA ASP A 513 -24.01 -5.30 -20.34
C ASP A 513 -24.62 -5.52 -18.95
N MET A 514 -24.86 -4.45 -18.20
CA MET A 514 -25.60 -4.53 -16.94
C MET A 514 -27.07 -4.91 -17.17
N SER A 515 -27.72 -4.39 -18.21
CA SER A 515 -29.12 -4.69 -18.54
C SER A 515 -29.29 -6.16 -18.93
N ILE A 516 -28.37 -6.70 -19.73
CA ILE A 516 -28.30 -8.14 -20.03
C ILE A 516 -28.11 -8.96 -18.74
N ALA A 517 -27.24 -8.49 -17.83
CA ALA A 517 -26.97 -9.19 -16.59
C ALA A 517 -28.19 -9.24 -15.65
N VAL A 518 -29.02 -8.18 -15.63
CA VAL A 518 -30.21 -8.14 -14.77
C VAL A 518 -31.49 -8.62 -15.46
N GLY A 519 -31.47 -8.79 -16.79
CA GLY A 519 -32.65 -9.17 -17.57
C GLY A 519 -33.69 -8.04 -17.75
N GLU A 520 -33.34 -6.80 -17.40
CA GLU A 520 -34.22 -5.63 -17.47
C GLU A 520 -33.42 -4.42 -18.01
N ASP A 521 -34.09 -3.49 -18.69
CA ASP A 521 -33.51 -2.29 -19.29
C ASP A 521 -33.20 -1.23 -18.22
N LEU A 522 -31.90 -0.96 -18.02
CA LEU A 522 -31.39 0.00 -17.05
C LEU A 522 -31.20 1.42 -17.62
N PHE A 523 -31.37 1.65 -18.93
CA PHE A 523 -31.18 2.98 -19.53
C PHE A 523 -32.08 4.05 -18.89
N PRO A 524 -33.39 3.81 -18.68
CA PRO A 524 -34.26 4.79 -18.01
C PRO A 524 -33.76 5.16 -16.62
N PHE A 525 -33.31 4.17 -15.84
CA PHE A 525 -32.76 4.40 -14.49
C PHE A 525 -31.48 5.26 -14.54
N TYR A 526 -30.49 4.89 -15.36
CA TYR A 526 -29.23 5.65 -15.46
C TYR A 526 -29.43 7.09 -15.93
N ARG A 527 -30.38 7.32 -16.86
CA ARG A 527 -30.78 8.68 -17.27
C ARG A 527 -31.49 9.43 -16.15
N SER A 528 -32.38 8.77 -15.40
CA SER A 528 -33.09 9.38 -14.28
C SER A 528 -32.14 9.84 -13.17
N VAL A 529 -31.02 9.14 -12.96
CA VAL A 529 -29.96 9.58 -12.04
C VAL A 529 -29.02 10.61 -12.69
N GLY A 530 -29.27 11.06 -13.91
CA GLY A 530 -28.56 12.18 -14.55
C GLY A 530 -27.30 11.80 -15.33
N THR A 531 -27.13 10.52 -15.70
CA THR A 531 -26.03 10.09 -16.58
C THR A 531 -26.43 10.33 -18.03
N THR A 532 -25.60 11.05 -18.80
CA THR A 532 -25.85 11.19 -20.25
C THR A 532 -25.57 9.86 -20.95
N LEU A 533 -26.58 9.33 -21.64
CA LEU A 533 -26.47 8.16 -22.51
C LEU A 533 -27.01 8.51 -23.90
N THR A 534 -26.49 7.86 -24.93
CA THR A 534 -26.96 8.06 -26.31
C THR A 534 -28.32 7.39 -26.55
N ARG A 535 -28.57 6.26 -25.87
CA ARG A 535 -29.87 5.57 -25.93
C ARG A 535 -30.78 5.99 -24.78
N GLU A 536 -32.08 5.96 -25.05
CA GLU A 536 -33.12 6.16 -24.03
C GLU A 536 -33.67 4.84 -23.50
N ARG A 537 -33.63 3.80 -24.32
CA ARG A 537 -34.22 2.49 -24.07
C ARG A 537 -33.41 1.40 -24.78
N LEU A 538 -33.33 0.24 -24.14
CA LEU A 538 -32.86 -1.02 -24.72
C LEU A 538 -33.97 -2.06 -24.61
N ALA A 539 -34.92 -2.05 -25.56
CA ALA A 539 -36.08 -2.95 -25.49
C ALA A 539 -35.73 -4.43 -25.76
N SER A 540 -34.77 -4.68 -26.66
CA SER A 540 -34.32 -6.02 -27.02
C SER A 540 -32.84 -6.02 -27.38
N ILE A 541 -32.14 -7.13 -27.13
CA ILE A 541 -30.72 -7.30 -27.51
C ILE A 541 -30.39 -8.76 -27.80
N GLU A 542 -29.52 -9.01 -28.78
CA GLU A 542 -28.95 -10.33 -29.03
C GLU A 542 -27.79 -10.60 -28.06
N PHE A 543 -27.87 -11.68 -27.30
CA PHE A 543 -26.78 -12.14 -26.44
C PHE A 543 -26.63 -13.66 -26.54
N MET A 544 -25.42 -14.11 -26.88
CA MET A 544 -25.08 -15.54 -27.05
C MET A 544 -26.04 -16.31 -27.99
N GLY A 545 -26.49 -15.65 -29.07
CA GLY A 545 -27.37 -16.24 -30.08
C GLY A 545 -28.84 -16.36 -29.65
N ARG A 546 -29.25 -15.59 -28.63
CA ARG A 546 -30.64 -15.46 -28.21
C ARG A 546 -31.03 -13.99 -28.15
N THR A 547 -32.20 -13.66 -28.68
CA THR A 547 -32.85 -12.37 -28.43
C THR A 547 -33.40 -12.33 -27.00
N LEU A 548 -32.96 -11.35 -26.23
CA LEU A 548 -33.49 -11.04 -24.91
C LEU A 548 -34.45 -9.85 -25.04
N GLU A 549 -35.67 -10.02 -24.55
CA GLU A 549 -36.63 -8.93 -24.38
C GLU A 549 -36.45 -8.34 -22.98
N LEU A 550 -36.17 -7.03 -22.90
CA LEU A 550 -35.79 -6.36 -21.66
C LEU A 550 -36.89 -5.35 -21.27
N PRO A 551 -37.78 -5.69 -20.32
CA PRO A 551 -38.71 -4.73 -19.76
C PRO A 551 -37.95 -3.62 -19.02
N ILE A 552 -38.53 -2.43 -18.89
CA ILE A 552 -37.92 -1.34 -18.14
C ILE A 552 -37.76 -1.76 -16.68
N ALA A 553 -36.54 -1.63 -16.15
CA ALA A 553 -36.29 -1.86 -14.74
C ALA A 553 -37.07 -0.85 -13.88
N PRO A 554 -37.93 -1.29 -12.94
CA PRO A 554 -38.71 -0.41 -12.08
C PRO A 554 -37.87 0.10 -10.89
N LEU A 555 -36.74 0.75 -11.20
CA LEU A 555 -35.86 1.37 -10.20
C LEU A 555 -36.18 2.86 -10.05
N ASP A 556 -36.38 3.31 -8.82
CA ASP A 556 -36.55 4.73 -8.47
C ASP A 556 -35.22 5.44 -8.15
N THR A 557 -35.29 6.77 -7.97
CA THR A 557 -34.14 7.61 -7.59
C THR A 557 -34.10 7.98 -6.10
N GLY A 558 -34.85 7.26 -5.26
CA GLY A 558 -34.82 7.39 -3.81
C GLY A 558 -33.66 6.62 -3.18
N PRO A 559 -33.47 6.72 -1.85
CA PRO A 559 -32.37 6.07 -1.15
C PRO A 559 -32.24 4.58 -1.47
N ALA A 560 -31.00 4.11 -1.55
CA ALA A 560 -30.68 2.70 -1.61
C ALA A 560 -30.83 2.05 -0.23
N GLY A 561 -31.11 0.75 -0.22
CA GLY A 561 -31.30 -0.07 0.96
C GLY A 561 -30.00 -0.38 1.70
N ASN A 562 -30.10 -1.30 2.64
CA ASN A 562 -29.00 -1.78 3.45
C ASN A 562 -27.99 -2.59 2.62
N VAL A 563 -26.72 -2.54 3.01
CA VAL A 563 -25.66 -3.37 2.41
C VAL A 563 -26.07 -4.85 2.34
N CYS A 564 -26.00 -5.45 1.15
CA CYS A 564 -26.31 -6.86 0.95
C CYS A 564 -25.04 -7.71 1.02
N LEU A 565 -25.04 -8.68 1.94
CA LEU A 565 -23.90 -9.59 2.19
C LEU A 565 -24.22 -11.04 1.81
N ASP A 566 -25.38 -11.28 1.21
CA ASP A 566 -25.87 -12.61 0.86
C ASP A 566 -24.91 -13.34 -0.10
N PRO A 567 -24.95 -14.68 -0.12
CA PRO A 567 -24.19 -15.45 -1.11
C PRO A 567 -24.68 -15.16 -2.53
N ILE A 568 -23.77 -15.29 -3.51
CA ILE A 568 -24.15 -15.25 -4.92
C ILE A 568 -24.71 -16.61 -5.36
N GLY A 569 -25.67 -16.58 -6.28
CA GLY A 569 -26.13 -17.75 -7.03
C GLY A 569 -25.28 -18.00 -8.28
N ASP A 570 -25.83 -18.78 -9.21
CA ASP A 570 -25.18 -19.01 -10.51
C ASP A 570 -25.23 -17.75 -11.38
N TYR A 571 -24.05 -17.13 -11.54
CA TYR A 571 -23.89 -15.91 -12.32
C TYR A 571 -23.79 -16.17 -13.83
N THR A 572 -23.69 -17.42 -14.28
CA THR A 572 -23.62 -17.79 -15.70
C THR A 572 -24.99 -17.99 -16.34
N ILE A 573 -26.04 -18.09 -15.52
CA ILE A 573 -27.41 -18.15 -15.99
C ILE A 573 -27.91 -16.71 -16.19
N PRO A 574 -28.26 -16.29 -17.41
CA PRO A 574 -28.94 -15.01 -17.64
C PRO A 574 -30.29 -15.01 -16.91
N LEU A 575 -30.66 -13.88 -16.30
CA LEU A 575 -31.99 -13.75 -15.72
C LEU A 575 -33.01 -13.69 -16.85
N ASN A 576 -33.95 -14.64 -16.87
CA ASN A 576 -35.16 -14.48 -17.67
C ASN A 576 -36.05 -13.46 -16.94
N PRO A 577 -36.61 -12.45 -17.61
CA PRO A 577 -37.49 -11.46 -16.99
C PRO A 577 -38.81 -12.03 -16.41
N ARG A 578 -38.98 -13.36 -16.44
CA ARG A 578 -40.19 -14.10 -16.02
C ARG A 578 -39.94 -15.14 -14.91
N ASP A 579 -38.69 -15.30 -14.47
CA ASP A 579 -38.32 -16.09 -13.28
C ASP A 579 -38.02 -15.13 -12.12
#